data_AF-A0A800HAG9-F1
#
_entry.id   AF-A0A800HAG9-F1
#
_cell.length_a   1.000
_cell.length_b   1.000
_cell.length_c   1.000
_cell.angle_alpha   90.00
_cell.angle_beta   90.00
_cell.angle_gamma   90.00
#
_symmetry.space_group_name_H-M   'P 1'
#
loop_
_entity.id
_entity.type
_entity.pdbx_description
1 polymer ?
#
loop_
_entity_poly.entity_id
_entity_poly.type
_entity_poly.pdbx_seq_one_letter_code
_entity_poly.pdbx_strand_id
1 'polypeptide(L)'
;MKKILSLLLMIGCLFAQTNPVTMSVESIPKIRAGEVAEIVISMNMDDEWHIYSIFKTSADAGPLPTEVSVGGNAVGMVAPVIEPEPTHAFDPGFETDTYYHKGNTQFTVPVKLKRNLQPGTYKIAVDVFYMVCNARLCYPPMTKTDTVVVEIEPGLPRADKLSFAVVTSSPNDGDPIGKANSLLGIFLLAVGGAILSWVMPCVYPMIPIIISFFGKMSEEKHIGKNTIASFYGLGIAGTFVLIGTLVGFLSWGVSDVAAQSRYANIGNFIATNSWVNLGLGILFIFFALWMFGIINVNIAGTLLNKTDQAGQSAKSAYLGSFLLGITFAITSFSCTVPVVGSLLVFAAAGTADGLLTSIYGMVIYGVVFAAPFVALSLFPKALDRLPRSGSWMETLKIVFGFIEVAAAVKFLWVPDLQWELGILPRNVVLAIFILIG
;
A
#
# COMPACT_ATOMS: atom_id res chain seq x y z
N MET A 1 -0.65 32.30 60.91
CA MET A 1 -1.18 31.17 60.11
C MET A 1 -1.28 31.50 58.61
N LYS A 2 -1.91 32.60 58.18
CA LYS A 2 -1.99 32.98 56.74
C LYS A 2 -0.64 33.14 56.01
N LYS A 3 0.41 33.66 56.66
CA LYS A 3 1.75 33.78 56.06
C LYS A 3 2.50 32.45 55.90
N ILE A 4 2.23 31.47 56.77
CA ILE A 4 2.83 30.12 56.69
C ILE A 4 2.12 29.30 55.60
N LEU A 5 0.80 29.43 55.49
CA LEU A 5 0.01 28.80 54.42
C LEU A 5 0.40 29.34 53.03
N SER A 6 0.66 30.65 52.92
CA SER A 6 1.13 31.27 51.66
C SER A 6 2.56 30.86 51.28
N LEU A 7 3.42 30.56 52.26
CA LEU A 7 4.77 30.07 52.03
C LEU A 7 4.75 28.59 51.61
N LEU A 8 3.87 27.78 52.19
CA LEU A 8 3.67 26.38 51.78
C LEU A 8 3.08 26.27 50.37
N LEU A 9 2.17 27.16 49.98
CA LEU A 9 1.58 27.17 48.63
C LEU A 9 2.60 27.57 47.55
N MET A 10 3.56 28.44 47.89
CA MET A 10 4.67 28.83 46.99
C MET A 10 5.70 27.70 46.80
N ILE A 11 5.91 26.85 47.80
CA ILE A 11 6.84 25.71 47.72
C ILE A 11 6.23 24.56 46.90
N GLY A 12 4.90 24.42 46.88
CA GLY A 12 4.20 23.39 46.10
C GLY A 12 4.29 23.55 44.57
N CYS A 13 4.53 24.76 44.06
CA CYS A 13 4.64 25.00 42.61
C CYS A 13 6.05 24.74 42.04
N LEU A 14 7.05 24.43 42.86
CA LEU A 14 8.42 24.20 42.40
C LEU A 14 8.72 22.74 42.03
N PHE A 15 7.79 21.81 42.28
CA PHE A 15 7.84 20.45 41.72
C PHE A 15 7.09 20.40 40.39
N ALA A 16 7.55 21.19 39.40
CA ALA A 16 7.23 20.89 38.02
C ALA A 16 7.81 19.50 37.72
N GLN A 17 6.96 18.54 37.33
CA GLN A 17 7.40 17.22 36.89
C GLN A 17 8.36 17.40 35.70
N THR A 18 9.65 17.25 35.95
CA THR A 18 10.67 17.22 34.90
C THR A 18 10.54 15.90 34.16
N ASN A 19 10.23 15.95 32.87
CA ASN A 19 10.21 14.75 32.03
C ASN A 19 11.63 14.14 32.01
N PRO A 20 11.79 12.83 32.29
CA PRO A 20 13.10 12.18 32.33
C PRO A 20 13.78 12.06 30.97
N VAL A 21 13.09 12.37 29.87
CA VAL A 21 13.62 12.22 28.50
C VAL A 21 14.05 13.57 27.91
N THR A 22 15.29 13.61 27.44
CA THR A 22 15.84 14.75 26.71
C THR A 22 16.06 14.40 25.24
N MET A 23 15.17 14.91 24.38
CA MET A 23 15.35 14.94 22.93
C MET A 23 16.40 15.97 22.51
N SER A 24 17.28 15.57 21.58
CA SER A 24 18.16 16.43 20.79
C SER A 24 18.25 15.95 19.35
N VAL A 25 18.24 16.87 18.39
CA VAL A 25 18.40 16.55 16.96
C VAL A 25 19.82 16.92 16.50
N GLU A 26 20.49 15.98 15.82
CA GLU A 26 21.83 16.24 15.29
C GLU A 26 21.82 17.19 14.09
N SER A 27 22.85 18.03 13.99
CA SER A 27 23.01 18.96 12.87
C SER A 27 23.34 18.21 11.58
N ILE A 28 22.61 18.53 10.50
CA ILE A 28 22.84 17.92 9.20
C ILE A 28 24.06 18.58 8.54
N PRO A 29 25.01 17.81 7.97
CA PRO A 29 26.09 18.38 7.18
C PRO A 29 25.55 19.13 5.95
N LYS A 30 26.37 20.02 5.39
CA LYS A 30 26.03 20.78 4.17
C LYS A 30 25.54 19.85 3.06
N ILE A 31 24.39 20.20 2.48
CA ILE A 31 23.64 19.35 1.57
C ILE A 31 23.14 20.19 0.39
N ARG A 32 22.89 19.56 -0.76
CA ARG A 32 22.39 20.28 -1.95
C ARG A 32 20.90 20.07 -2.14
N ALA A 33 20.29 20.99 -2.89
CA ALA A 33 18.87 20.89 -3.23
C ALA A 33 18.56 19.56 -3.96
N GLY A 34 17.55 18.82 -3.48
CA GLY A 34 17.14 17.54 -4.07
C GLY A 34 17.82 16.29 -3.51
N GLU A 35 18.78 16.43 -2.60
CA GLU A 35 19.43 15.31 -1.90
C GLU A 35 18.61 14.82 -0.71
N VAL A 36 18.89 13.59 -0.28
CA VAL A 36 18.39 12.97 0.95
C VAL A 36 19.34 13.31 2.09
N ALA A 37 18.80 13.92 3.14
CA ALA A 37 19.42 14.18 4.42
C ALA A 37 18.93 13.13 5.43
N GLU A 38 19.81 12.66 6.30
CA GLU A 38 19.43 11.84 7.45
C GLU A 38 19.34 12.74 8.68
N ILE A 39 18.16 12.78 9.30
CA ILE A 39 17.95 13.50 10.56
C ILE A 39 18.05 12.47 11.67
N VAL A 40 19.10 12.57 12.49
CA VAL A 40 19.28 11.71 13.67
C VAL A 40 18.67 12.39 14.88
N ILE A 41 17.71 11.71 15.50
CA ILE A 41 16.98 12.16 16.67
C ILE A 41 17.42 11.31 17.84
N SER A 42 18.14 11.90 18.79
CA SER A 42 18.58 11.22 20.01
C SER A 42 17.61 11.49 21.16
N MET A 43 17.06 10.42 21.74
CA MET A 43 16.28 10.43 22.97
C MET A 43 17.17 9.92 24.11
N ASN A 44 17.63 10.82 24.97
CA ASN A 44 18.45 10.46 26.12
C ASN A 44 17.58 10.31 27.37
N MET A 45 17.71 9.18 28.05
CA MET A 45 16.96 8.83 29.25
C MET A 45 17.73 7.80 30.08
N ASP A 46 17.51 7.79 31.39
CA ASP A 46 18.13 6.79 32.27
C ASP A 46 17.62 5.38 31.94
N ASP A 47 18.44 4.36 32.23
CA ASP A 47 18.15 2.96 31.89
C ASP A 47 16.83 2.45 32.48
N GLU A 48 16.31 3.04 33.55
CA GLU A 48 15.03 2.63 34.14
C GLU A 48 13.82 3.00 33.28
N TRP A 49 13.98 3.94 32.35
CA TRP A 49 12.92 4.43 31.49
C TRP A 49 12.95 3.78 30.11
N HIS A 50 11.77 3.68 29.51
CA HIS A 50 11.61 3.21 28.15
C HIS A 50 10.54 3.99 27.40
N ILE A 51 10.66 3.99 26.07
CA ILE A 51 9.67 4.51 25.13
C ILE A 51 9.22 3.41 24.17
N TYR A 52 7.97 3.46 23.75
CA TYR A 52 7.40 2.39 22.92
C TYR A 52 7.81 2.49 21.45
N SER A 53 7.91 1.33 20.80
CA SER A 53 8.27 1.18 19.38
C SER A 53 7.29 1.91 18.45
N ILE A 54 7.78 2.25 17.25
CA ILE A 54 7.01 2.93 16.21
C ILE A 54 6.18 1.91 15.41
N PHE A 55 6.79 0.79 15.00
CA PHE A 55 6.13 -0.16 14.09
C PHE A 55 5.60 -1.43 14.76
N LYS A 56 6.26 -1.92 15.82
CA LYS A 56 5.84 -3.13 16.52
C LYS A 56 4.96 -2.75 17.70
N THR A 57 3.68 -3.09 17.63
CA THR A 57 2.70 -2.84 18.69
C THR A 57 1.99 -4.13 19.11
N SER A 58 1.46 -4.15 20.33
CA SER A 58 0.58 -5.20 20.83
C SER A 58 -0.76 -5.18 20.11
N ALA A 59 -1.39 -6.35 19.90
CA ALA A 59 -2.70 -6.44 19.25
C ALA A 59 -3.87 -5.97 20.14
N ASP A 60 -3.66 -5.93 21.47
CA ASP A 60 -4.65 -5.55 22.47
C ASP A 60 -4.51 -4.08 22.92
N ALA A 61 -5.29 -3.65 23.93
CA ALA A 61 -5.34 -2.29 24.48
C ALA A 61 -4.04 -1.87 25.20
N GLY A 62 -2.95 -1.76 24.44
CA GLY A 62 -1.61 -1.46 24.91
C GLY A 62 -1.21 0.01 24.85
N PRO A 63 0.07 0.30 25.08
CA PRO A 63 0.62 1.65 25.10
C PRO A 63 0.56 2.33 23.72
N LEU A 64 0.50 3.66 23.71
CA LEU A 64 0.55 4.44 22.47
C LEU A 64 1.96 4.36 21.86
N PRO A 65 2.08 4.05 20.56
CA PRO A 65 3.37 4.00 19.88
C PRO A 65 3.98 5.39 19.74
N THR A 66 5.31 5.42 19.61
CA THR A 66 6.03 6.66 19.33
C THR A 66 5.80 7.06 17.88
N GLU A 67 5.51 8.33 17.62
CA GLU A 67 5.34 8.88 16.27
C GLU A 67 6.35 10.00 16.02
N VAL A 68 7.00 9.99 14.87
CA VAL A 68 7.94 11.03 14.46
C VAL A 68 7.43 11.69 13.19
N SER A 69 7.25 13.00 13.24
CA SER A 69 6.85 13.84 12.13
C SER A 69 7.94 14.85 11.82
N VAL A 70 8.20 15.07 10.54
CA VAL A 70 9.16 16.07 10.08
C VAL A 70 8.48 17.01 9.09
N GLY A 71 8.56 18.31 9.37
CA GLY A 71 7.93 19.36 8.60
C GLY A 71 8.87 20.53 8.30
N GLY A 72 8.51 21.35 7.31
CA GLY A 72 9.23 22.59 7.01
C GLY A 72 9.24 22.92 5.52
N ASN A 73 9.56 24.17 5.21
CA ASN A 73 9.53 24.67 3.83
C ASN A 73 10.56 24.00 2.91
N ALA A 74 11.67 23.49 3.47
CA ALA A 74 12.72 22.79 2.74
C ALA A 74 12.44 21.29 2.54
N VAL A 75 11.51 20.71 3.31
CA VAL A 75 11.19 19.28 3.29
C VAL A 75 10.36 18.96 2.05
N GLY A 76 10.83 18.01 1.24
CA GLY A 76 10.13 17.51 0.06
C GLY A 76 9.41 16.19 0.33
N MET A 77 10.13 15.19 0.83
CA MET A 77 9.58 13.86 1.14
C MET A 77 10.28 13.28 2.37
N VAL A 78 9.54 12.55 3.19
CA VAL A 78 10.04 11.86 4.39
C VAL A 78 9.87 10.35 4.17
N ALA A 79 10.94 9.58 4.36
CA ALA A 79 10.90 8.12 4.32
C ALA A 79 10.48 7.54 5.69
N PRO A 80 10.15 6.24 5.78
CA PRO A 80 9.90 5.60 7.07
C PRO A 80 11.05 5.84 8.05
N VAL A 81 10.70 6.13 9.30
CA VAL A 81 11.65 6.28 10.39
C VAL A 81 12.39 4.96 10.56
N ILE A 82 13.71 5.02 10.72
CA ILE A 82 14.53 3.86 11.06
C ILE A 82 14.66 3.89 12.58
N GLU A 83 14.01 2.94 13.25
CA GLU A 83 14.16 2.71 14.69
C GLU A 83 15.14 1.56 14.95
N PRO A 84 15.82 1.55 16.11
CA PRO A 84 16.65 0.41 16.51
C PRO A 84 15.76 -0.81 16.79
N GLU A 85 16.35 -1.99 16.95
CA GLU A 85 15.55 -3.18 17.24
C GLU A 85 14.93 -3.08 18.65
N PRO A 86 13.59 -3.09 18.78
CA PRO A 86 12.95 -2.92 20.08
C PRO A 86 13.05 -4.18 20.93
N THR A 87 13.11 -3.98 22.24
CA THR A 87 13.04 -5.05 23.24
C THR A 87 11.59 -5.47 23.44
N HIS A 88 11.35 -6.78 23.48
CA HIS A 88 10.03 -7.36 23.78
C HIS A 88 9.96 -7.76 25.25
N ALA A 89 8.99 -7.23 25.99
CA ALA A 89 8.68 -7.72 27.34
C ALA A 89 7.23 -7.47 27.73
N PHE A 90 6.73 -8.30 28.64
CA PHE A 90 5.39 -8.14 29.22
C PHE A 90 5.34 -6.91 30.12
N ASP A 91 4.37 -6.02 29.86
CA ASP A 91 4.13 -4.84 30.68
C ASP A 91 2.98 -5.11 31.67
N PRO A 92 3.25 -5.14 32.99
CA PRO A 92 2.22 -5.37 34.00
C PRO A 92 1.24 -4.20 34.16
N GLY A 93 1.59 -2.99 33.70
CA GLY A 93 0.71 -1.83 33.70
C GLY A 93 -0.35 -1.86 32.59
N PHE A 94 -0.02 -2.48 31.45
CA PHE A 94 -0.93 -2.64 30.31
C PHE A 94 -1.47 -4.07 30.15
N GLU A 95 -1.06 -5.00 31.03
CA GLU A 95 -1.43 -6.42 31.01
C GLU A 95 -1.24 -7.09 29.64
N THR A 96 -0.23 -6.65 28.88
CA THR A 96 0.04 -7.13 27.52
C THR A 96 1.54 -7.12 27.20
N ASP A 97 1.92 -7.87 26.17
CA ASP A 97 3.28 -7.89 25.66
C ASP A 97 3.58 -6.59 24.88
N THR A 98 4.63 -5.87 25.26
CA THR A 98 4.98 -4.58 24.64
C THR A 98 6.36 -4.62 23.99
N TYR A 99 6.55 -3.72 23.01
CA TYR A 99 7.83 -3.49 22.34
C TYR A 99 8.32 -2.09 22.67
N TYR A 100 9.51 -1.98 23.26
CA TYR A 100 10.04 -0.70 23.71
C TYR A 100 11.56 -0.59 23.56
N HIS A 101 12.04 0.65 23.59
CA HIS A 101 13.44 1.04 23.59
C HIS A 101 13.81 1.51 24.99
N LYS A 102 14.81 0.86 25.60
CA LYS A 102 15.28 1.15 26.96
C LYS A 102 16.54 2.01 26.93
N GLY A 103 16.63 3.00 27.82
CA GLY A 103 17.78 3.90 27.89
C GLY A 103 17.95 4.76 26.63
N ASN A 104 19.16 5.22 26.35
CA ASN A 104 19.42 6.11 25.20
C ASN A 104 19.09 5.42 23.87
N THR A 105 18.22 6.03 23.07
CA THR A 105 17.78 5.51 21.78
C THR A 105 17.83 6.57 20.69
N GLN A 106 18.10 6.15 19.46
CA GLN A 106 18.26 7.03 18.30
C GLN A 106 17.31 6.63 17.20
N PHE A 107 16.53 7.60 16.70
CA PHE A 107 15.69 7.42 15.53
C PHE A 107 16.29 8.18 14.35
N THR A 108 16.42 7.51 13.21
CA THR A 108 16.93 8.15 11.99
C THR A 108 15.78 8.38 11.02
N VAL A 109 15.57 9.63 10.61
CA VAL A 109 14.54 10.01 9.65
C VAL A 109 15.20 10.46 8.34
N PRO A 110 15.13 9.65 7.27
CA PRO A 110 15.63 10.08 5.97
C PRO A 110 14.64 11.06 5.32
N VAL A 111 15.11 12.27 5.03
CA VAL A 111 14.33 13.38 4.50
C VAL A 111 14.95 13.88 3.19
N LYS A 112 14.18 13.82 2.11
CA LYS A 112 14.55 14.40 0.83
C LYS A 112 14.17 15.86 0.77
N LEU A 113 15.14 16.71 0.46
CA LEU A 113 14.97 18.14 0.32
C LEU A 113 14.36 18.50 -1.04
N LYS A 114 13.67 19.63 -1.10
CA LYS A 114 13.13 20.15 -2.37
C LYS A 114 14.26 20.50 -3.35
N ARG A 115 14.02 20.27 -4.64
CA ARG A 115 14.99 20.52 -5.73
C ARG A 115 15.13 22.00 -6.11
N ASN A 116 14.15 22.82 -5.80
CA ASN A 116 14.09 24.25 -6.13
C ASN A 116 14.55 25.17 -4.99
N LEU A 117 15.24 24.62 -3.98
CA LEU A 117 15.78 25.43 -2.89
C LEU A 117 16.93 26.30 -3.40
N GLN A 118 16.86 27.58 -3.04
CA GLN A 118 17.97 28.49 -3.27
C GLN A 118 19.06 28.20 -2.23
N PRO A 119 20.34 28.44 -2.55
CA PRO A 119 21.40 28.35 -1.56
C PRO A 119 21.10 29.23 -0.35
N GLY A 120 21.20 28.67 0.84
CA GLY A 120 20.82 29.37 2.07
C GLY A 120 20.50 28.43 3.22
N THR A 121 20.12 29.02 4.34
CA THR A 121 19.83 28.31 5.58
C THR A 121 18.33 28.10 5.73
N TYR A 122 17.91 26.85 5.93
CA TYR A 122 16.52 26.48 6.14
C TYR A 122 16.34 25.79 7.49
N LYS A 123 15.18 26.02 8.11
CA LYS A 123 14.78 25.34 9.34
C LYS A 123 13.84 24.19 9.01
N ILE A 124 14.11 23.04 9.60
CA ILE A 124 13.26 21.85 9.54
C ILE A 124 12.78 21.59 10.97
N ALA A 125 11.46 21.49 11.15
CA ALA A 125 10.84 21.16 12.41
C ALA A 125 10.68 19.64 12.52
N VAL A 126 11.01 19.10 13.70
CA VAL A 126 10.90 17.69 14.03
C VAL A 126 10.02 17.59 15.26
N ASP A 127 8.87 16.91 15.11
CA ASP A 127 7.93 16.65 16.18
C ASP A 127 8.00 15.17 16.55
N VAL A 128 8.24 14.87 17.82
CA VAL A 128 8.23 13.50 18.34
C VAL A 128 7.11 13.41 19.37
N PHE A 129 6.09 12.61 19.06
CA PHE A 129 5.05 12.22 20.00
C PHE A 129 5.46 10.90 20.64
N TYR A 130 5.59 10.88 21.97
CA TYR A 130 6.05 9.70 22.69
C TYR A 130 5.42 9.62 24.08
N MET A 131 5.40 8.40 24.60
CA MET A 131 5.03 8.10 25.97
C MET A 131 6.20 7.41 26.66
N VAL A 132 6.49 7.83 27.89
CA VAL A 132 7.62 7.32 28.69
C VAL A 132 7.08 6.59 29.89
N CYS A 133 7.54 5.35 30.06
CA CYS A 133 7.15 4.51 31.18
C CYS A 133 8.37 3.89 31.85
N ASN A 134 8.17 3.47 33.09
CA ASN A 134 9.01 2.50 33.79
C ASN A 134 8.12 1.46 34.47
N ALA A 135 8.70 0.56 35.25
CA ALA A 135 7.96 -0.54 35.90
C ALA A 135 6.88 -0.10 36.93
N ARG A 136 6.81 1.19 37.31
CA ARG A 136 5.90 1.69 38.36
C ARG A 136 5.09 2.91 37.95
N LEU A 137 5.52 3.65 36.95
CA LEU A 137 4.97 4.94 36.57
C LEU A 137 5.05 5.15 35.06
N CYS A 138 3.96 5.67 34.49
CA CYS A 138 3.91 6.18 33.14
C CYS A 138 3.59 7.67 33.15
N TYR A 139 4.34 8.44 32.36
CA TYR A 139 4.01 9.83 32.10
C TYR A 139 2.97 9.92 30.98
N PRO A 140 2.05 10.91 31.03
CA PRO A 140 1.14 11.16 29.93
C PRO A 140 1.89 11.37 28.60
N PRO A 141 1.33 10.92 27.47
CA PRO A 141 1.96 11.10 26.17
C PRO A 141 2.10 12.60 25.86
N MET A 142 3.22 12.97 25.26
CA MET A 142 3.49 14.36 24.90
C MET A 142 4.25 14.48 23.60
N THR A 143 4.08 15.63 22.95
CA THR A 143 4.84 15.98 21.75
C THR A 143 5.97 16.93 22.13
N LYS A 144 7.20 16.58 21.75
CA LYS A 144 8.35 17.48 21.84
C LYS A 144 8.76 17.90 20.43
N THR A 145 8.87 19.21 20.24
CA THR A 145 9.30 19.83 18.99
C THR A 145 10.73 20.32 19.13
N ASP A 146 11.56 20.01 18.14
CA ASP A 146 12.89 20.59 17.98
C ASP A 146 13.07 21.09 16.53
N THR A 147 14.05 21.95 16.31
CA THR A 147 14.34 22.49 14.98
C THR A 147 15.78 22.25 14.60
N VAL A 148 15.99 21.57 13.47
CA VAL A 148 17.32 21.41 12.87
C VAL A 148 17.52 22.43 11.76
N VAL A 149 18.73 22.99 11.72
CA VAL A 149 19.14 23.96 10.72
C VAL A 149 19.93 23.23 9.64
N VAL A 150 19.53 23.44 8.38
CA VAL A 150 20.17 22.83 7.21
C VAL A 150 20.71 23.92 6.30
N GLU A 151 21.98 23.81 5.92
CA GLU A 151 22.65 24.72 4.99
C GLU A 151 22.66 24.11 3.59
N ILE A 152 22.04 24.81 2.63
CA ILE A 152 21.95 24.41 1.23
C ILE A 152 23.09 25.01 0.43
N GLU A 153 23.94 24.15 -0.13
CA GLU A 153 25.02 24.55 -1.03
C GLU A 153 24.55 24.71 -2.48
N PRO A 154 25.15 25.64 -3.25
CA PRO A 154 24.94 25.72 -4.69
C PRO A 154 25.56 24.50 -5.39
N GLY A 155 24.77 23.81 -6.20
CA GLY A 155 25.26 22.73 -7.05
C GLY A 155 24.18 21.70 -7.41
N LEU A 156 24.48 20.88 -8.41
CA LEU A 156 23.65 19.71 -8.75
C LEU A 156 23.72 18.66 -7.61
N PRO A 157 22.62 17.93 -7.34
CA PRO A 157 22.59 16.90 -6.30
C PRO A 157 23.57 15.78 -6.64
N ARG A 158 24.32 15.32 -5.63
CA ARG A 158 25.32 14.26 -5.75
C ARG A 158 24.63 12.92 -5.94
N ALA A 159 25.17 12.09 -6.83
CA ALA A 159 24.53 10.85 -7.30
C ALA A 159 24.29 9.82 -6.19
N ASP A 160 25.12 9.84 -5.14
CA ASP A 160 25.08 8.98 -3.96
C ASP A 160 23.96 9.33 -2.97
N LYS A 161 23.41 10.55 -3.02
CA LYS A 161 22.40 11.06 -2.08
C LYS A 161 21.02 11.28 -2.70
N LEU A 162 20.73 10.64 -3.83
CA LEU A 162 19.46 10.83 -4.56
C LEU A 162 18.34 9.89 -4.12
N SER A 163 18.70 8.75 -3.51
CA SER A 163 17.81 7.66 -3.11
C SER A 163 17.71 7.56 -1.60
N PHE A 164 16.51 7.25 -1.10
CA PHE A 164 16.35 6.74 0.25
C PHE A 164 17.00 5.35 0.29
N ALA A 165 18.07 5.17 1.08
CA ALA A 165 18.58 3.85 1.37
C ALA A 165 17.56 3.16 2.29
N VAL A 166 16.56 2.50 1.71
CA VAL A 166 15.63 1.67 2.48
C VAL A 166 16.36 0.37 2.76
N VAL A 167 16.85 0.23 4.00
CA VAL A 167 17.18 -1.07 4.59
C VAL A 167 15.86 -1.80 4.77
N THR A 168 15.56 -2.74 3.87
CA THR A 168 14.51 -3.74 4.10
C THR A 168 15.02 -4.67 5.18
N SER A 169 14.49 -4.54 6.40
CA SER A 169 14.65 -5.52 7.46
C SER A 169 13.72 -6.71 7.18
N SER A 170 14.29 -7.78 6.63
CA SER A 170 13.93 -9.15 7.02
C SER A 170 15.18 -10.03 6.85
N PRO A 171 15.63 -10.74 7.91
CA PRO A 171 16.86 -11.49 7.89
C PRO A 171 16.63 -12.88 7.28
N ASN A 172 17.36 -13.21 6.21
CA ASN A 172 18.04 -14.49 6.11
C ASN A 172 19.04 -14.51 4.93
N ASP A 173 20.28 -14.82 5.30
CA ASP A 173 21.38 -15.42 4.53
C ASP A 173 21.81 -14.81 3.19
N GLY A 174 22.82 -13.92 3.32
CA GLY A 174 24.14 -14.10 2.70
C GLY A 174 24.24 -14.27 1.18
N ASP A 175 24.22 -13.15 0.44
CA ASP A 175 25.19 -12.89 -0.65
C ASP A 175 25.15 -11.39 -1.04
N PRO A 176 26.29 -10.70 -1.32
CA PRO A 176 26.32 -9.28 -1.61
C PRO A 176 26.10 -9.06 -3.11
N ILE A 177 24.86 -8.98 -3.57
CA ILE A 177 24.61 -8.62 -4.99
C ILE A 177 24.45 -7.10 -5.12
N GLY A 178 25.58 -6.44 -5.31
CA GLY A 178 25.68 -5.02 -5.64
C GLY A 178 25.27 -4.70 -7.09
N LYS A 179 24.53 -3.59 -7.23
CA LYS A 179 24.44 -2.68 -8.40
C LYS A 179 24.05 -3.20 -9.80
N ALA A 180 23.85 -4.49 -10.04
CA ALA A 180 23.26 -5.03 -11.29
C ALA A 180 21.75 -5.31 -11.21
N ASN A 181 21.11 -5.05 -10.06
CA ASN A 181 19.82 -5.65 -9.69
C ASN A 181 18.60 -4.74 -9.69
N SER A 182 18.66 -3.49 -10.18
CA SER A 182 17.42 -2.70 -10.21
C SER A 182 16.42 -3.27 -11.22
N LEU A 183 16.87 -3.67 -12.41
CA LEU A 183 16.00 -4.24 -13.45
C LEU A 183 15.63 -5.70 -13.18
N LEU A 184 16.60 -6.52 -12.74
CA LEU A 184 16.34 -7.92 -12.39
C LEU A 184 15.47 -8.01 -11.13
N GLY A 185 15.64 -7.11 -10.16
CA GLY A 185 14.79 -7.01 -8.98
C GLY A 185 13.36 -6.60 -9.32
N ILE A 186 13.18 -5.61 -10.21
CA ILE A 186 11.84 -5.26 -10.72
C ILE A 186 11.22 -6.44 -11.48
N PHE A 187 12.00 -7.16 -12.29
CA PHE A 187 11.53 -8.35 -12.98
C PHE A 187 11.05 -9.43 -11.99
N LEU A 188 11.88 -9.81 -11.01
CA LEU A 188 11.50 -10.80 -10.00
C LEU A 188 10.26 -10.38 -9.21
N LEU A 189 10.16 -9.09 -8.84
CA LEU A 189 9.03 -8.54 -8.10
C LEU A 189 7.76 -8.49 -8.96
N ALA A 190 7.88 -8.19 -10.26
CA ALA A 190 6.77 -8.23 -11.21
C ALA A 190 6.24 -9.66 -11.43
N VAL A 191 7.15 -10.62 -11.60
CA VAL A 191 6.77 -12.03 -11.72
C VAL A 191 6.16 -12.53 -10.42
N GLY A 192 6.80 -12.29 -9.28
CA GLY A 192 6.31 -12.71 -7.96
C GLY A 192 4.97 -12.07 -7.60
N GLY A 193 4.81 -10.77 -7.89
CA GLY A 193 3.56 -10.05 -7.70
C GLY A 193 2.43 -10.60 -8.58
N ALA A 194 2.70 -10.91 -9.86
CA ALA A 194 1.70 -11.49 -10.75
C ALA A 194 1.25 -12.88 -10.30
N ILE A 195 2.19 -13.72 -9.82
CA ILE A 195 1.89 -15.05 -9.28
C ILE A 195 1.05 -14.93 -7.99
N LEU A 196 1.42 -14.02 -7.09
CA LEU A 196 0.65 -13.77 -5.86
C LEU A 196 -0.76 -13.28 -6.18
N SER A 197 -0.92 -12.43 -7.19
CA SER A 197 -2.21 -11.92 -7.65
C SER A 197 -3.17 -13.00 -8.17
N TRP A 198 -2.69 -14.19 -8.55
CA TRP A 198 -3.59 -15.28 -8.93
C TRP A 198 -4.36 -15.89 -7.77
N VAL A 199 -3.83 -15.79 -6.55
CA VAL A 199 -4.47 -16.30 -5.33
C VAL A 199 -5.54 -15.32 -4.81
N MET A 200 -5.64 -14.13 -5.40
CA MET A 200 -6.57 -13.09 -4.94
C MET A 200 -8.04 -13.45 -5.22
N PRO A 201 -8.95 -13.12 -4.28
CA PRO A 201 -10.33 -13.61 -4.29
C PRO A 201 -11.17 -13.12 -5.48
N CYS A 202 -10.80 -12.04 -6.19
CA CYS A 202 -11.58 -11.56 -7.35
C CYS A 202 -11.15 -12.19 -8.70
N VAL A 203 -9.98 -12.85 -8.75
CA VAL A 203 -9.45 -13.47 -9.98
C VAL A 203 -10.01 -14.89 -10.17
N TYR A 204 -10.05 -15.65 -9.08
CA TYR A 204 -10.49 -17.04 -9.06
C TYR A 204 -11.96 -17.25 -9.51
N PRO A 205 -12.94 -16.44 -9.06
CA PRO A 205 -14.32 -16.39 -9.54
C PRO A 205 -14.55 -16.34 -11.05
N MET A 206 -13.63 -15.72 -11.79
CA MET A 206 -13.77 -15.43 -13.21
C MET A 206 -13.30 -16.59 -14.09
N ILE A 207 -12.43 -17.48 -13.56
CA ILE A 207 -11.93 -18.67 -14.28
C ILE A 207 -13.05 -19.51 -14.90
N PRO A 208 -14.14 -19.87 -14.20
CA PRO A 208 -15.20 -20.72 -14.75
C PRO A 208 -15.98 -20.03 -15.88
N ILE A 209 -16.15 -18.70 -15.80
CA ILE A 209 -16.84 -17.91 -16.82
C ILE A 209 -16.01 -17.92 -18.10
N ILE A 210 -14.69 -17.69 -17.97
CA ILE A 210 -13.73 -17.77 -19.07
C ILE A 210 -13.76 -19.17 -19.71
N ILE A 211 -13.72 -20.23 -18.90
CA ILE A 211 -13.83 -21.62 -19.38
C ILE A 211 -15.13 -21.85 -20.15
N SER A 212 -16.27 -21.37 -19.63
CA SER A 212 -17.58 -21.54 -20.29
C SER A 212 -17.70 -20.76 -21.60
N PHE A 213 -17.08 -19.57 -21.67
CA PHE A 213 -17.04 -18.75 -22.88
C PHE A 213 -16.18 -19.38 -23.96
N PHE A 214 -14.96 -19.81 -23.61
CA PHE A 214 -14.06 -20.48 -24.54
C PHE A 214 -14.53 -21.89 -24.91
N GLY A 215 -15.23 -22.59 -24.02
CA GLY A 215 -15.87 -23.87 -24.31
C GLY A 215 -16.88 -23.75 -25.45
N LYS A 216 -17.80 -22.78 -25.36
CA LYS A 216 -18.78 -22.50 -26.43
C LYS A 216 -18.12 -22.05 -27.74
N MET A 217 -17.09 -21.21 -27.65
CA MET A 217 -16.38 -20.71 -28.84
C MET A 217 -15.46 -21.76 -29.49
N SER A 218 -15.06 -22.81 -28.76
CA SER A 218 -14.23 -23.91 -29.27
C SER A 218 -15.00 -24.85 -30.21
N GLU A 219 -16.34 -24.87 -30.14
CA GLU A 219 -17.21 -25.67 -31.00
C GLU A 219 -17.40 -25.06 -32.41
N GLU A 220 -17.23 -23.74 -32.57
CA GLU A 220 -17.39 -23.10 -33.88
C GLU A 220 -16.17 -23.29 -34.80
N LYS A 221 -16.43 -23.92 -35.95
CA LYS A 221 -15.41 -24.40 -36.91
C LYS A 221 -14.67 -23.28 -37.68
N HIS A 222 -15.17 -22.05 -37.66
CA HIS A 222 -14.69 -20.94 -38.51
C HIS A 222 -13.85 -19.87 -37.78
N ILE A 223 -13.57 -20.02 -36.49
CA ILE A 223 -12.84 -19.01 -35.72
C ILE A 223 -11.48 -19.55 -35.25
N GLY A 224 -10.42 -18.76 -35.45
CA GLY A 224 -9.07 -19.10 -35.03
C GLY A 224 -8.96 -19.07 -33.51
N LYS A 225 -8.86 -20.25 -32.87
CA LYS A 225 -8.75 -20.40 -31.40
C LYS A 225 -7.59 -19.59 -30.82
N ASN A 226 -6.43 -19.65 -31.47
CA ASN A 226 -5.23 -18.89 -31.09
C ASN A 226 -5.43 -17.37 -31.22
N THR A 227 -6.23 -16.94 -32.20
CA THR A 227 -6.52 -15.53 -32.44
C THR A 227 -7.41 -14.99 -31.31
N ILE A 228 -8.48 -15.69 -30.92
CA ILE A 228 -9.34 -15.27 -29.80
C ILE A 228 -8.53 -15.22 -28.49
N ALA A 229 -7.70 -16.23 -28.23
CA ALA A 229 -6.83 -16.30 -27.05
C ALA A 229 -5.84 -15.13 -26.97
N SER A 230 -5.22 -14.79 -28.11
CA SER A 230 -4.29 -13.66 -28.20
C SER A 230 -5.00 -12.33 -27.98
N PHE A 231 -6.17 -12.11 -28.58
CA PHE A 231 -6.97 -10.90 -28.33
C PHE A 231 -7.43 -10.77 -26.88
N TYR A 232 -7.75 -11.89 -26.21
CA TYR A 232 -8.08 -11.91 -24.78
C TYR A 232 -6.87 -11.47 -23.93
N GLY A 233 -5.72 -12.11 -24.13
CA GLY A 233 -4.49 -11.78 -23.42
C GLY A 233 -4.01 -10.36 -23.68
N LEU A 234 -4.17 -9.87 -24.92
CA LEU A 234 -3.85 -8.50 -25.31
C LEU A 234 -4.79 -7.49 -24.66
N GLY A 235 -6.08 -7.82 -24.47
CA GLY A 235 -7.00 -7.02 -23.68
C GLY A 235 -6.53 -6.86 -22.22
N ILE A 236 -6.09 -7.95 -21.59
CA ILE A 236 -5.59 -7.93 -20.21
C ILE A 236 -4.28 -7.15 -20.10
N ALA A 237 -3.26 -7.55 -20.86
CA ALA A 237 -1.95 -6.91 -20.83
C ALA A 237 -2.05 -5.43 -21.25
N GLY A 238 -2.83 -5.14 -22.29
CA GLY A 238 -3.09 -3.79 -22.76
C GLY A 238 -3.75 -2.91 -21.70
N THR A 239 -4.68 -3.45 -20.90
CA THR A 239 -5.32 -2.70 -19.81
C THR A 239 -4.33 -2.39 -18.69
N PHE A 240 -3.53 -3.37 -18.24
CA PHE A 240 -2.51 -3.11 -17.20
C PHE A 240 -1.42 -2.16 -17.68
N VAL A 241 -0.99 -2.27 -18.94
CA VAL A 241 -0.05 -1.33 -19.56
C VAL A 241 -0.67 0.06 -19.70
N LEU A 242 -1.95 0.17 -20.08
CA LEU A 242 -2.65 1.43 -20.18
C LEU A 242 -2.81 2.10 -18.82
N ILE A 243 -3.14 1.34 -17.78
CA ILE A 243 -3.19 1.85 -16.39
C ILE A 243 -1.79 2.29 -15.96
N GLY A 244 -0.77 1.46 -16.17
CA GLY A 244 0.63 1.79 -15.87
C GLY A 244 1.14 3.03 -16.63
N THR A 245 0.75 3.17 -17.90
CA THR A 245 1.10 4.31 -18.75
C THR A 245 0.32 5.55 -18.36
N LEU A 246 -0.96 5.45 -17.99
CA LEU A 246 -1.75 6.57 -17.45
C LEU A 246 -1.13 7.08 -16.15
N VAL A 247 -0.82 6.18 -15.22
CA VAL A 247 -0.16 6.53 -13.95
C VAL A 247 1.23 7.13 -14.22
N GLY A 248 2.00 6.54 -15.13
CA GLY A 248 3.32 7.05 -15.53
C GLY A 248 3.25 8.41 -16.25
N PHE A 249 2.26 8.62 -17.12
CA PHE A 249 2.07 9.85 -17.88
C PHE A 249 1.55 10.99 -16.99
N LEU A 250 0.62 10.70 -16.08
CA LEU A 250 0.21 11.62 -15.01
C LEU A 250 1.40 11.95 -14.10
N SER A 251 2.34 11.01 -13.94
CA SER A 251 3.61 11.26 -13.26
C SER A 251 4.60 12.10 -14.08
N TRP A 252 4.53 12.11 -15.41
CA TRP A 252 5.46 12.83 -16.29
C TRP A 252 5.03 14.28 -16.57
N GLY A 253 3.72 14.56 -16.61
CA GLY A 253 3.14 15.89 -16.86
C GLY A 253 3.23 16.87 -15.69
N VAL A 254 3.71 16.43 -14.52
CA VAL A 254 3.85 17.28 -13.33
C VAL A 254 5.32 17.38 -12.95
N SER A 255 5.93 18.53 -13.24
CA SER A 255 7.33 18.84 -12.91
C SER A 255 7.59 19.03 -11.40
N ASP A 256 6.54 19.00 -10.58
CA ASP A 256 6.61 18.96 -9.13
C ASP A 256 6.67 17.52 -8.60
N VAL A 257 7.81 17.15 -8.04
CA VAL A 257 8.09 15.85 -7.39
C VAL A 257 7.16 15.52 -6.20
N ALA A 258 6.43 16.51 -5.68
CA ALA A 258 5.38 16.32 -4.67
C ALA A 258 4.08 15.71 -5.24
N ALA A 259 3.83 15.87 -6.55
CA ALA A 259 2.75 15.18 -7.23
C ALA A 259 3.18 13.77 -7.65
N GLN A 260 4.43 13.62 -8.12
CA GLN A 260 5.00 12.31 -8.46
C GLN A 260 4.99 11.35 -7.26
N SER A 261 5.19 11.84 -6.04
CA SER A 261 5.07 11.04 -4.82
C SER A 261 3.63 10.81 -4.36
N ARG A 262 2.67 11.69 -4.70
CA ARG A 262 1.23 11.41 -4.55
C ARG A 262 0.75 10.31 -5.51
N TYR A 263 1.35 10.22 -6.70
CA TYR A 263 1.06 9.18 -7.68
C TYR A 263 1.83 7.87 -7.44
N ALA A 264 3.05 7.90 -6.88
CA ALA A 264 3.74 6.68 -6.42
C ALA A 264 3.08 6.11 -5.15
N ASN A 265 2.64 6.97 -4.22
CA ASN A 265 1.77 6.59 -3.10
C ASN A 265 0.29 6.48 -3.49
N ILE A 266 -0.07 6.34 -4.77
CA ILE A 266 -1.49 6.27 -5.13
C ILE A 266 -2.18 5.07 -4.49
N GLY A 267 -1.46 3.96 -4.21
CA GLY A 267 -2.02 2.86 -3.43
C GLY A 267 -2.47 3.30 -2.02
N ASN A 268 -1.65 4.12 -1.34
CA ASN A 268 -2.00 4.68 -0.03
C ASN A 268 -3.04 5.81 -0.14
N PHE A 269 -2.94 6.69 -1.14
CA PHE A 269 -3.89 7.79 -1.36
C PHE A 269 -5.28 7.30 -1.81
N ILE A 270 -5.35 6.25 -2.65
CA ILE A 270 -6.59 5.50 -2.95
C ILE A 270 -7.15 4.93 -1.65
N ALA A 271 -6.30 4.36 -0.80
CA ALA A 271 -6.69 3.78 0.48
C ALA A 271 -7.02 4.80 1.60
N THR A 272 -6.67 6.08 1.47
CA THR A 272 -7.04 7.13 2.44
C THR A 272 -8.11 8.10 1.93
N ASN A 273 -8.32 8.21 0.62
CA ASN A 273 -9.33 9.10 0.09
C ASN A 273 -10.73 8.51 0.29
N SER A 274 -11.52 9.12 1.17
CA SER A 274 -12.87 8.66 1.52
C SER A 274 -13.79 8.49 0.32
N TRP A 275 -13.68 9.34 -0.72
CA TRP A 275 -14.51 9.21 -1.92
C TRP A 275 -14.12 8.01 -2.78
N VAL A 276 -12.82 7.75 -2.92
CA VAL A 276 -12.32 6.60 -3.69
C VAL A 276 -12.59 5.29 -2.94
N ASN A 277 -12.38 5.26 -1.62
CA ASN A 277 -12.73 4.12 -0.78
C ASN A 277 -14.23 3.80 -0.80
N LEU A 278 -15.09 4.83 -0.81
CA LEU A 278 -16.53 4.64 -0.98
C LEU A 278 -16.84 4.01 -2.34
N GLY A 279 -16.27 4.54 -3.43
CA GLY A 279 -16.45 3.99 -4.77
C GLY A 279 -15.94 2.55 -4.90
N LEU A 280 -14.79 2.23 -4.32
CA LEU A 280 -14.19 0.90 -4.32
C LEU A 280 -15.00 -0.08 -3.45
N GLY A 281 -15.50 0.37 -2.29
CA GLY A 281 -16.39 -0.42 -1.43
C GLY A 281 -17.71 -0.76 -2.11
N ILE A 282 -18.35 0.19 -2.79
CA ILE A 282 -19.56 -0.05 -3.59
C ILE A 282 -19.27 -1.03 -4.74
N LEU A 283 -18.11 -0.88 -5.40
CA LEU A 283 -17.68 -1.77 -6.46
C LEU A 283 -17.48 -3.22 -5.97
N PHE A 284 -16.85 -3.42 -4.81
CA PHE A 284 -16.71 -4.75 -4.20
C PHE A 284 -18.06 -5.35 -3.79
N ILE A 285 -19.00 -4.55 -3.26
CA ILE A 285 -20.37 -5.03 -2.99
C ILE A 285 -21.04 -5.49 -4.29
N PHE A 286 -20.89 -4.73 -5.38
CA PHE A 286 -21.43 -5.11 -6.67
C PHE A 286 -20.87 -6.44 -7.16
N PHE A 287 -19.55 -6.66 -7.05
CA PHE A 287 -18.92 -7.94 -7.43
C PHE A 287 -19.31 -9.10 -6.51
N ALA A 288 -19.43 -8.87 -5.20
CA ALA A 288 -19.90 -9.89 -4.26
C ALA A 288 -21.35 -10.33 -4.57
N LEU A 289 -22.24 -9.39 -4.87
CA LEU A 289 -23.62 -9.68 -5.27
C LEU A 289 -23.70 -10.39 -6.64
N TRP A 290 -22.75 -10.11 -7.53
CA TRP A 290 -22.59 -10.83 -8.79
C TRP A 290 -22.11 -12.26 -8.57
N MET A 291 -21.20 -12.49 -7.60
CA MET A 291 -20.73 -13.81 -7.17
C MET A 291 -21.84 -14.67 -6.55
N PHE A 292 -22.68 -14.07 -5.71
CA PHE A 292 -23.86 -14.74 -5.13
C PHE A 292 -24.95 -15.05 -6.17
N GLY A 293 -24.82 -14.58 -7.41
CA GLY A 293 -25.79 -14.81 -8.47
C GLY A 293 -27.12 -14.07 -8.29
N ILE A 294 -27.25 -13.22 -7.26
CA ILE A 294 -28.43 -12.38 -7.00
C ILE A 294 -28.53 -11.31 -8.09
N ILE A 295 -27.40 -10.68 -8.41
CA ILE A 295 -27.28 -9.78 -9.55
C ILE A 295 -26.76 -10.59 -10.73
N ASN A 296 -27.66 -11.27 -11.45
CA ASN A 296 -27.34 -11.81 -12.77
C ASN A 296 -27.41 -10.67 -13.80
N VAL A 297 -26.45 -9.74 -13.75
CA VAL A 297 -26.26 -8.84 -14.89
C VAL A 297 -25.67 -9.68 -16.01
N ASN A 298 -26.56 -10.28 -16.79
CA ASN A 298 -26.24 -10.97 -18.02
C ASN A 298 -25.90 -9.93 -19.12
N ILE A 299 -24.95 -9.02 -18.84
CA ILE A 299 -24.41 -8.07 -19.83
C ILE A 299 -23.85 -8.84 -21.02
N ALA A 300 -23.30 -10.04 -20.76
CA ALA A 300 -23.02 -11.01 -21.80
C ALA A 300 -24.30 -11.33 -22.58
N GLY A 301 -25.39 -11.81 -21.99
CA GLY A 301 -26.63 -12.16 -22.71
C GLY A 301 -27.35 -11.04 -23.46
N THR A 302 -27.40 -9.79 -22.99
CA THR A 302 -28.06 -8.69 -23.72
C THR A 302 -27.19 -8.08 -24.81
N LEU A 303 -25.87 -8.02 -24.62
CA LEU A 303 -24.93 -7.64 -25.67
C LEU A 303 -24.75 -8.78 -26.68
N LEU A 304 -24.73 -10.03 -26.22
CA LEU A 304 -24.71 -11.24 -27.05
C LEU A 304 -26.04 -11.40 -27.79
N ASN A 305 -27.21 -11.14 -27.22
CA ASN A 305 -28.49 -11.20 -27.97
C ASN A 305 -28.62 -10.10 -29.02
N LYS A 306 -28.11 -8.89 -28.75
CA LYS A 306 -28.05 -7.82 -29.77
C LYS A 306 -26.96 -8.07 -30.82
N THR A 307 -25.95 -8.85 -30.49
CA THR A 307 -24.87 -9.26 -31.40
C THR A 307 -25.23 -10.55 -32.17
N ASP A 308 -26.11 -11.39 -31.61
CA ASP A 308 -26.71 -12.58 -32.24
C ASP A 308 -27.63 -12.16 -33.39
N GLN A 309 -28.39 -11.07 -33.20
CA GLN A 309 -29.17 -10.45 -34.27
C GLN A 309 -28.32 -9.67 -35.28
N ALA A 310 -27.09 -9.29 -34.94
CA ALA A 310 -26.20 -8.46 -35.77
C ALA A 310 -24.98 -9.19 -36.36
N GLY A 311 -24.94 -10.52 -36.27
CA GLY A 311 -24.14 -11.36 -37.16
C GLY A 311 -23.12 -12.27 -36.47
N GLN A 312 -23.21 -13.54 -36.85
CA GLN A 312 -22.20 -14.61 -36.79
C GLN A 312 -20.91 -14.24 -37.55
N SER A 313 -20.29 -13.12 -37.21
CA SER A 313 -19.05 -12.69 -37.84
C SER A 313 -17.92 -12.82 -36.82
N ALA A 314 -16.82 -13.46 -37.19
CA ALA A 314 -15.62 -13.60 -36.38
C ALA A 314 -15.17 -12.27 -35.72
N LYS A 315 -15.53 -11.13 -36.31
CA LYS A 315 -15.32 -9.79 -35.76
C LYS A 315 -16.01 -9.54 -34.41
N SER A 316 -17.23 -10.06 -34.20
CA SER A 316 -17.96 -9.92 -32.92
C SER A 316 -17.36 -10.80 -31.83
N ALA A 317 -16.89 -11.99 -32.20
CA ALA A 317 -16.15 -12.90 -31.33
C ALA A 317 -14.81 -12.31 -30.84
N TYR A 318 -14.03 -11.70 -31.73
CA TYR A 318 -12.77 -11.04 -31.36
C TYR A 318 -13.01 -9.80 -30.49
N LEU A 319 -14.01 -8.97 -30.83
CA LEU A 319 -14.37 -7.79 -30.04
C LEU A 319 -14.88 -8.18 -28.64
N GLY A 320 -15.72 -9.22 -28.54
CA GLY A 320 -16.24 -9.73 -27.29
C GLY A 320 -15.13 -10.29 -26.38
N SER A 321 -14.18 -11.03 -26.96
CA SER A 321 -13.00 -11.51 -26.23
C SER A 321 -12.15 -10.37 -25.66
N PHE A 322 -11.90 -9.33 -26.46
CA PHE A 322 -11.13 -8.16 -26.03
C PHE A 322 -11.83 -7.39 -24.90
N LEU A 323 -13.14 -7.13 -25.03
CA LEU A 323 -13.93 -6.43 -23.99
C LEU A 323 -14.04 -7.26 -22.69
N LEU A 324 -14.15 -8.58 -22.81
CA LEU A 324 -14.14 -9.49 -21.66
C LEU A 324 -12.78 -9.41 -20.92
N GLY A 325 -11.67 -9.34 -21.67
CA GLY A 325 -10.33 -9.16 -21.11
C GLY A 325 -10.16 -7.83 -20.38
N ILE A 326 -10.66 -6.73 -20.94
CA ILE A 326 -10.64 -5.40 -20.28
C ILE A 326 -11.45 -5.44 -18.99
N THR A 327 -12.66 -5.99 -19.03
CA THR A 327 -13.53 -6.07 -17.84
C THR A 327 -12.86 -6.86 -16.72
N PHE A 328 -12.27 -8.01 -17.07
CA PHE A 328 -11.52 -8.83 -16.13
C PHE A 328 -10.30 -8.11 -15.53
N ALA A 329 -9.56 -7.35 -16.34
CA ALA A 329 -8.42 -6.57 -15.88
C ALA A 329 -8.85 -5.43 -14.94
N ILE A 330 -9.96 -4.74 -15.21
CA ILE A 330 -10.50 -3.69 -14.33
C ILE A 330 -10.91 -4.29 -12.98
N THR A 331 -11.65 -5.40 -12.97
CA THR A 331 -12.04 -6.09 -11.74
C THR A 331 -10.82 -6.60 -10.97
N SER A 332 -9.85 -7.20 -11.67
CA SER A 332 -8.62 -7.71 -11.05
C SER A 332 -7.73 -6.58 -10.53
N PHE A 333 -7.71 -5.42 -11.19
CA PHE A 333 -6.95 -4.27 -10.72
C PHE A 333 -7.41 -3.84 -9.32
N SER A 334 -8.72 -3.85 -9.04
CA SER A 334 -9.29 -3.48 -7.73
C SER A 334 -8.74 -4.29 -6.56
N CYS A 335 -8.55 -5.61 -6.72
CA CYS A 335 -7.98 -6.46 -5.67
C CYS A 335 -6.45 -6.55 -5.70
N THR A 336 -5.81 -6.14 -6.81
CA THR A 336 -4.34 -6.18 -6.96
C THR A 336 -3.66 -4.83 -6.73
N VAL A 337 -4.42 -3.78 -6.41
CA VAL A 337 -3.90 -2.43 -6.08
C VAL A 337 -2.73 -2.46 -5.08
N PRO A 338 -2.73 -3.24 -3.98
CA PRO A 338 -1.61 -3.25 -3.04
C PRO A 338 -0.31 -3.75 -3.68
N VAL A 339 -0.41 -4.81 -4.49
CA VAL A 339 0.74 -5.44 -5.18
C VAL A 339 1.24 -4.51 -6.28
N VAL A 340 0.35 -4.05 -7.16
CA VAL A 340 0.67 -3.16 -8.28
C VAL A 340 1.21 -1.81 -7.76
N GLY A 341 0.66 -1.30 -6.67
CA GLY A 341 1.10 -0.08 -5.99
C GLY A 341 2.51 -0.22 -5.42
N SER A 342 2.81 -1.33 -4.73
CA SER A 342 4.18 -1.59 -4.25
C SER A 342 5.18 -1.65 -5.40
N LEU A 343 4.80 -2.30 -6.50
CA LEU A 343 5.62 -2.42 -7.70
C LEU A 343 5.89 -1.06 -8.36
N LEU A 344 4.89 -0.17 -8.41
CA LEU A 344 5.05 1.22 -8.89
C LEU A 344 6.02 2.03 -8.02
N VAL A 345 5.94 1.88 -6.70
CA VAL A 345 6.85 2.57 -5.77
C VAL A 345 8.29 2.12 -5.98
N PHE A 346 8.53 0.81 -6.07
CA PHE A 346 9.85 0.26 -6.36
C PHE A 346 10.36 0.67 -7.76
N ALA A 347 9.49 0.66 -8.78
CA ALA A 347 9.84 1.08 -10.13
C ALA A 347 10.17 2.58 -10.22
N ALA A 348 9.49 3.42 -9.43
CA ALA A 348 9.76 4.85 -9.32
C ALA A 348 11.04 5.17 -8.52
N ALA A 349 11.45 4.30 -7.60
CA ALA A 349 12.71 4.42 -6.87
C ALA A 349 13.94 4.00 -7.70
N GLY A 350 13.74 3.16 -8.72
CA GLY A 350 14.78 2.66 -9.62
C GLY A 350 15.16 3.65 -10.72
N THR A 351 16.17 4.50 -10.47
CA THR A 351 16.89 5.35 -11.46
C THR A 351 16.13 6.51 -12.11
N ALA A 352 16.88 7.45 -12.71
CA ALA A 352 16.45 8.78 -13.16
C ALA A 352 15.38 8.81 -14.28
N ASP A 353 14.95 7.65 -14.78
CA ASP A 353 14.00 7.49 -15.89
C ASP A 353 12.77 6.66 -15.46
N GLY A 354 12.17 7.05 -14.34
CA GLY A 354 11.10 6.31 -13.64
C GLY A 354 9.84 5.99 -14.48
N LEU A 355 9.67 6.63 -15.63
CA LEU A 355 8.60 6.33 -16.59
C LEU A 355 8.85 5.00 -17.31
N LEU A 356 10.06 4.80 -17.82
CA LEU A 356 10.40 3.61 -18.62
C LEU A 356 10.45 2.35 -17.75
N THR A 357 10.95 2.48 -16.51
CA THR A 357 10.98 1.37 -15.54
C THR A 357 9.57 0.97 -15.07
N SER A 358 8.66 1.93 -14.91
CA SER A 358 7.25 1.65 -14.57
C SER A 358 6.50 0.96 -15.70
N ILE A 359 6.69 1.41 -16.95
CA ILE A 359 6.11 0.76 -18.12
C ILE A 359 6.66 -0.67 -18.26
N TYR A 360 7.98 -0.85 -18.10
CA TYR A 360 8.62 -2.16 -18.14
C TYR A 360 8.02 -3.13 -17.10
N GLY A 361 7.89 -2.69 -15.85
CA GLY A 361 7.29 -3.49 -14.78
C GLY A 361 5.82 -3.88 -15.05
N MET A 362 5.02 -2.96 -15.57
CA MET A 362 3.60 -3.21 -15.88
C MET A 362 3.39 -4.10 -17.11
N VAL A 363 4.25 -3.99 -18.12
CA VAL A 363 4.26 -4.92 -19.25
C VAL A 363 4.55 -6.33 -18.77
N ILE A 364 5.58 -6.51 -17.94
CA ILE A 364 5.93 -7.85 -17.41
C ILE A 364 4.80 -8.38 -16.55
N TYR A 365 4.29 -7.59 -15.59
CA TYR A 365 3.19 -7.99 -14.72
C TYR A 365 1.96 -8.41 -15.52
N GLY A 366 1.53 -7.61 -16.50
CA GLY A 366 0.37 -7.90 -17.34
C GLY A 366 0.55 -9.14 -18.21
N VAL A 367 1.73 -9.33 -18.81
CA VAL A 367 2.04 -10.51 -19.64
C VAL A 367 2.08 -11.78 -18.79
N VAL A 368 2.75 -11.74 -17.64
CA VAL A 368 2.83 -12.89 -16.72
C VAL A 368 1.44 -13.22 -16.17
N PHE A 369 0.67 -12.21 -15.77
CA PHE A 369 -0.69 -12.41 -15.26
C PHE A 369 -1.62 -13.02 -16.32
N ALA A 370 -1.50 -12.61 -17.59
CA ALA A 370 -2.30 -13.15 -18.70
C ALA A 370 -1.85 -14.55 -19.17
N ALA A 371 -0.58 -14.90 -18.96
CA ALA A 371 0.03 -16.15 -19.45
C ALA A 371 -0.77 -17.44 -19.12
N PRO A 372 -1.21 -17.73 -17.87
CA PRO A 372 -1.95 -18.95 -17.58
C PRO A 372 -3.30 -19.00 -18.29
N PHE A 373 -3.99 -17.86 -18.42
CA PHE A 373 -5.29 -17.80 -19.05
C PHE A 373 -5.19 -18.00 -20.57
N VAL A 374 -4.17 -17.41 -21.19
CA VAL A 374 -3.87 -17.64 -22.62
C VAL A 374 -3.42 -19.09 -22.84
N ALA A 375 -2.59 -19.63 -21.96
CA ALA A 375 -2.14 -21.03 -22.03
C ALA A 375 -3.33 -22.01 -21.92
N LEU A 376 -4.25 -21.79 -20.98
CA LEU A 376 -5.47 -22.58 -20.86
C LEU A 376 -6.32 -22.50 -22.14
N SER A 377 -6.42 -21.32 -22.76
CA SER A 377 -7.16 -21.13 -24.02
C SER A 377 -6.54 -21.86 -25.22
N LEU A 378 -5.20 -21.98 -25.27
CA LEU A 378 -4.48 -22.70 -26.34
C LEU A 378 -4.64 -24.23 -26.26
N PHE A 379 -4.95 -24.77 -25.08
CA PHE A 379 -5.12 -26.21 -24.84
C PHE A 379 -6.57 -26.56 -24.45
N PRO A 380 -7.55 -26.48 -25.38
CA PRO A 380 -8.95 -26.83 -25.12
C PRO A 380 -9.15 -28.28 -24.65
N LYS A 381 -8.24 -29.20 -25.00
CA LYS A 381 -8.29 -30.58 -24.49
C LYS A 381 -8.00 -30.70 -22.99
N ALA A 382 -7.29 -29.74 -22.39
CA ALA A 382 -7.11 -29.66 -20.95
C ALA A 382 -8.36 -29.10 -20.27
N LEU A 383 -9.11 -28.22 -20.96
CA LEU A 383 -10.41 -27.70 -20.54
C LEU A 383 -11.47 -28.81 -20.44
N ASP A 384 -11.47 -29.78 -21.36
CA ASP A 384 -12.42 -30.91 -21.33
C ASP A 384 -12.23 -31.85 -20.12
N ARG A 385 -11.05 -31.82 -19.48
CA ARG A 385 -10.76 -32.61 -18.26
C ARG A 385 -11.07 -31.86 -16.96
N LEU A 386 -11.33 -30.56 -17.02
CA LEU A 386 -11.75 -29.82 -15.84
C LEU A 386 -13.18 -30.27 -15.48
N PRO A 387 -13.44 -30.59 -14.20
CA PRO A 387 -14.78 -30.95 -13.78
C PRO A 387 -15.73 -29.82 -14.17
N ARG A 388 -16.86 -30.19 -14.81
CA ARG A 388 -17.93 -29.23 -15.14
C ARG A 388 -18.26 -28.41 -13.90
N SER A 389 -18.60 -27.14 -14.11
CA SER A 389 -19.01 -26.18 -13.08
C SER A 389 -20.28 -26.65 -12.34
N GLY A 390 -20.15 -27.69 -11.52
CA GLY A 390 -21.19 -28.27 -10.70
C GLY A 390 -21.28 -27.57 -9.34
N SER A 391 -21.90 -28.25 -8.38
CA SER A 391 -22.16 -27.73 -7.03
C SER A 391 -20.91 -27.25 -6.29
N TRP A 392 -19.75 -27.89 -6.48
CA TRP A 392 -18.49 -27.46 -5.85
C TRP A 392 -18.06 -26.05 -6.26
N MET A 393 -18.32 -25.66 -7.51
CA MET A 393 -18.01 -24.32 -7.99
C MET A 393 -18.94 -23.28 -7.36
N GLU A 394 -20.21 -23.64 -7.13
CA GLU A 394 -21.18 -22.79 -6.44
C GLU A 394 -20.78 -22.56 -4.97
N THR A 395 -20.31 -23.61 -4.28
CA THR A 395 -19.77 -23.49 -2.91
C THR A 395 -18.59 -22.53 -2.86
N LEU A 396 -17.63 -22.63 -3.79
CA LEU A 396 -16.49 -21.73 -3.84
C LEU A 396 -16.89 -20.27 -4.10
N LYS A 397 -17.85 -20.03 -5.00
CA LYS A 397 -18.38 -18.68 -5.24
C LYS A 397 -18.96 -18.07 -3.98
N ILE A 398 -19.72 -18.85 -3.21
CA ILE A 398 -20.32 -18.38 -1.95
C ILE A 398 -19.22 -18.04 -0.94
N VAL A 399 -18.22 -18.91 -0.75
CA VAL A 399 -17.11 -18.68 0.19
C VAL A 399 -16.29 -17.44 -0.19
N PHE A 400 -15.91 -17.28 -1.46
CA PHE A 400 -15.18 -16.09 -1.91
C PHE A 400 -16.03 -14.82 -1.91
N GLY A 401 -17.34 -14.93 -2.18
CA GLY A 401 -18.27 -13.80 -2.08
C GLY A 401 -18.34 -13.26 -0.65
N PHE A 402 -18.35 -14.12 0.36
CA PHE A 402 -18.27 -13.70 1.76
C PHE A 402 -16.95 -12.99 2.11
N ILE A 403 -15.81 -13.48 1.59
CA ILE A 403 -14.49 -12.82 1.75
C ILE A 403 -14.51 -11.44 1.08
N GLU A 404 -15.12 -11.30 -0.09
CA GLU A 404 -15.24 -10.04 -0.81
C GLU A 404 -16.14 -9.03 -0.07
N VAL A 405 -17.25 -9.48 0.53
CA VAL A 405 -18.07 -8.64 1.42
C VAL A 405 -17.25 -8.16 2.63
N ALA A 406 -16.47 -9.04 3.26
CA ALA A 406 -15.62 -8.64 4.39
C ALA A 406 -14.57 -7.57 3.99
N ALA A 407 -13.98 -7.71 2.79
CA ALA A 407 -13.10 -6.68 2.23
C ALA A 407 -13.85 -5.37 1.96
N ALA A 408 -15.06 -5.42 1.39
CA ALA A 408 -15.88 -4.24 1.12
C ALA A 408 -16.23 -3.47 2.39
N VAL A 409 -16.60 -4.17 3.48
CA VAL A 409 -16.87 -3.58 4.79
C VAL A 409 -15.65 -2.84 5.32
N LYS A 410 -14.44 -3.40 5.17
CA LYS A 410 -13.20 -2.73 5.54
C LYS A 410 -12.98 -1.42 4.77
N PHE A 411 -13.27 -1.39 3.47
CA PHE A 411 -13.12 -0.16 2.68
C PHE A 411 -14.21 0.88 2.97
N LEU A 412 -15.44 0.46 3.30
CA LEU A 412 -16.54 1.35 3.68
C LEU A 412 -16.40 1.93 5.10
N TRP A 413 -15.62 1.29 5.96
CA TRP A 413 -15.33 1.79 7.30
C TRP A 413 -14.57 3.14 7.29
N VAL A 414 -13.66 3.34 6.33
CA VAL A 414 -12.84 4.56 6.23
C VAL A 414 -13.69 5.83 5.95
N PRO A 415 -14.62 5.86 4.98
CA PRO A 415 -15.51 7.00 4.79
C PRO A 415 -16.54 7.16 5.91
N ASP A 416 -17.02 6.08 6.55
CA ASP A 416 -17.98 6.18 7.67
C ASP A 416 -17.36 6.89 8.88
N LEU A 417 -16.08 6.60 9.20
CA LEU A 417 -15.31 7.31 10.23
C LEU A 417 -15.09 8.79 9.90
N GLN A 418 -14.83 9.13 8.63
CA GLN A 418 -14.54 10.50 8.22
C GLN A 418 -15.81 11.39 8.15
N TRP A 419 -16.96 10.79 7.87
CA TRP A 419 -18.24 11.49 7.75
C TRP A 419 -19.13 11.39 9.00
N GLU A 420 -18.68 10.70 10.04
CA GLU A 420 -19.42 10.47 11.29
C GLU A 420 -20.86 9.95 11.05
N LEU A 421 -21.09 9.22 9.95
CA LEU A 421 -22.42 8.76 9.55
C LEU A 421 -23.00 7.73 10.53
N GLY A 422 -22.16 7.06 11.33
CA GLY A 422 -22.57 6.16 12.40
C GLY A 422 -23.32 4.91 11.91
N ILE A 423 -23.20 4.58 10.62
CA ILE A 423 -23.92 3.46 9.99
C ILE A 423 -23.19 2.14 10.26
N LEU A 424 -21.87 2.15 10.50
CA LEU A 424 -21.04 0.97 10.79
C LEU A 424 -20.26 1.13 12.10
N PRO A 425 -20.92 1.14 13.29
CA PRO A 425 -20.18 1.10 14.55
C PRO A 425 -19.41 -0.22 14.68
N ARG A 426 -18.33 -0.21 15.47
CA ARG A 426 -17.40 -1.35 15.67
C ARG A 426 -18.09 -2.67 15.96
N ASN A 427 -19.21 -2.61 16.67
CA ASN A 427 -20.02 -3.76 17.03
C ASN A 427 -20.73 -4.41 15.82
N VAL A 428 -21.14 -3.62 14.82
CA VAL A 428 -21.79 -4.12 13.59
C VAL A 428 -20.76 -4.77 12.68
N VAL A 429 -19.56 -4.21 12.55
CA VAL A 429 -18.49 -4.84 11.77
C VAL A 429 -17.98 -6.11 12.43
N LEU A 430 -17.81 -6.11 13.76
CA LEU A 430 -17.48 -7.34 14.50
C LEU A 430 -18.59 -8.39 14.38
N ALA A 431 -19.86 -8.00 14.45
CA ALA A 431 -20.99 -8.92 14.26
C ALA A 431 -21.01 -9.51 12.84
N ILE A 432 -20.76 -8.70 11.80
CA ILE A 432 -20.68 -9.16 10.41
C ILE A 432 -19.47 -10.09 10.22
N PHE A 433 -18.32 -9.78 10.81
CA PHE A 433 -17.14 -10.65 10.75
C PHE A 433 -17.37 -12.00 11.44
N ILE A 434 -18.09 -12.04 12.56
CA ILE A 434 -18.48 -13.27 13.27
C ILE A 434 -19.57 -14.05 12.51
N LEU A 435 -20.41 -13.37 11.73
CA LEU A 435 -21.44 -14.02 10.90
C LEU A 435 -20.84 -14.60 9.60
N ILE A 436 -19.74 -14.02 9.13
CA ILE A 436 -19.03 -14.39 7.90
C ILE A 436 -17.95 -15.46 8.13
N GLY A 437 -17.18 -15.34 9.22
CA GLY A 437 -16.13 -16.29 9.61
C GLY A 437 -16.69 -17.46 10.41
#